data_AF-A0A239ZS74-F1
#
_entry.id   AF-A0A239ZS74-F1
#
_cell.length_a   1.000
_cell.length_b   1.000
_cell.length_c   1.000
_cell.angle_alpha   90.00
_cell.angle_beta   90.00
_cell.angle_gamma   90.00
#
_symmetry.space_group_name_H-M   'P 1'
#
loop_
_entity.id
_entity.type
_entity.pdbx_description
1 polymer ?
#
loop_
_entity_poly.entity_id
_entity_poly.type
_entity_poly.pdbx_seq_one_letter_code
_entity_poly.pdbx_strand_id
1 'polypeptide(L)'
;MTIFRFIRRALTVVVVILLAMYIYDAYHSFQGTNRESKAKSTVEQRIEQNEDTLSRLDRIVRLFTFKDKVETALAQRVPREHWVKADTIPENAKNALIAIEDKRYYNHGAIDIFGIIRAFYTNTVSGETVEGGSTITQQLVKNLFLSSKRIVTRKVEEAILAGEMEHYYSKEEILTMYLNTVYYGHNYYGIYEASHGYFGVSPSRLTLGQCALLAALPNAPNYLDPYENYEGAKARQKLVLEQMVDQGMITRAEADYAYEQDLGLIEEE
;
A
#
# COMPACT_ATOMS: atom_id res chain seq x y z
N MET A 1 -7.85 -29.82 -19.94
CA MET A 1 -6.71 -30.47 -19.24
C MET A 1 -5.37 -29.74 -19.41
N THR A 2 -5.18 -28.98 -20.50
CA THR A 2 -3.96 -28.20 -20.82
C THR A 2 -3.79 -26.92 -20.01
N ILE A 3 -4.87 -26.17 -19.74
CA ILE A 3 -4.85 -24.95 -18.90
C ILE A 3 -4.41 -25.28 -17.46
N PHE A 4 -4.94 -26.34 -16.87
CA PHE A 4 -4.60 -26.75 -15.50
C PHE A 4 -3.13 -27.18 -15.36
N ARG A 5 -2.56 -27.81 -16.40
CA ARG A 5 -1.13 -28.14 -16.48
C ARG A 5 -0.26 -26.90 -16.66
N PHE A 6 -0.73 -25.90 -17.40
CA PHE A 6 -0.04 -24.63 -17.57
C PHE A 6 -0.03 -23.82 -16.26
N ILE A 7 -1.17 -23.69 -15.60
CA ILE A 7 -1.29 -23.02 -14.29
C ILE A 7 -0.40 -23.71 -13.25
N ARG A 8 -0.43 -25.04 -13.19
CA ARG A 8 0.43 -25.80 -12.27
C ARG A 8 1.93 -25.59 -12.56
N ARG A 9 2.34 -25.53 -13.83
CA ARG A 9 3.73 -25.23 -14.21
C ARG A 9 4.13 -23.81 -13.87
N ALA A 10 3.27 -22.83 -14.11
CA ALA A 10 3.50 -21.43 -13.72
C ALA A 10 3.64 -21.30 -12.19
N LEU A 11 2.75 -21.95 -11.43
CA LEU A 11 2.82 -21.98 -9.96
C LEU A 11 4.12 -22.62 -9.47
N THR A 12 4.55 -23.71 -10.11
CA THR A 12 5.80 -24.41 -9.75
C THR A 12 7.02 -23.52 -10.02
N VAL A 13 7.04 -22.81 -11.14
CA VAL A 13 8.12 -21.87 -11.49
C VAL A 13 8.16 -20.70 -10.49
N VAL A 14 7.00 -20.15 -10.11
CA VAL A 14 6.91 -19.12 -9.06
C VAL A 14 7.46 -19.65 -7.74
N VAL A 15 7.07 -20.85 -7.31
CA VAL A 15 7.58 -21.48 -6.08
C VAL A 15 9.10 -21.67 -6.14
N VAL A 16 9.65 -22.14 -7.27
CA VAL A 16 11.10 -22.31 -7.45
C VAL A 16 11.84 -20.98 -7.40
N ILE A 17 11.29 -19.92 -8.02
CA ILE A 17 11.86 -18.58 -7.96
C ILE A 17 11.84 -18.07 -6.52
N LEU A 18 10.71 -18.20 -5.82
CA LEU A 18 10.61 -17.80 -4.40
C LEU A 18 11.58 -18.59 -3.51
N LEU A 19 11.76 -19.89 -3.77
CA LEU A 19 12.74 -20.73 -3.06
C LEU A 19 14.18 -20.30 -3.34
N ALA A 20 14.51 -20.02 -4.61
CA ALA A 20 15.84 -19.56 -5.02
C ALA A 20 16.16 -18.19 -4.41
N MET A 21 15.20 -17.28 -4.40
CA MET A 21 15.38 -15.99 -3.76
C MET A 21 15.46 -16.10 -2.23
N TYR A 22 14.72 -17.02 -1.60
CA TYR A 22 14.86 -17.34 -0.18
C TYR A 22 16.27 -17.86 0.17
N ILE A 23 16.82 -18.76 -0.65
CA ILE A 23 18.18 -19.30 -0.48
C ILE A 23 19.23 -18.19 -0.66
N TYR A 24 19.06 -17.34 -1.68
CA TYR A 24 19.92 -16.19 -1.93
C TYR A 24 19.95 -15.25 -0.71
N ASP A 25 18.80 -14.98 -0.11
CA ASP A 25 18.72 -14.10 1.04
C ASP A 25 19.23 -14.72 2.34
N ALA A 26 19.04 -16.02 2.54
CA ALA A 26 19.69 -16.75 3.63
C ALA A 26 21.23 -16.64 3.53
N TYR A 27 21.77 -16.73 2.31
CA TYR A 27 23.20 -16.56 2.04
C TYR A 27 23.68 -15.12 2.30
N HIS A 28 22.94 -14.11 1.84
CA HIS A 28 23.31 -12.71 2.01
C HIS A 28 23.10 -12.17 3.43
N SER A 29 22.07 -12.65 4.14
CA SER A 29 21.86 -12.36 5.56
C SER A 29 23.01 -12.94 6.41
N PHE A 30 23.51 -14.13 6.06
CA PHE A 30 24.71 -14.72 6.69
C PHE A 30 25.99 -13.91 6.43
N GLN A 31 26.10 -13.22 5.28
CA GLN A 31 27.23 -12.33 4.97
C GLN A 31 27.11 -10.91 5.55
N GLY A 32 26.06 -10.61 6.32
CA GLY A 32 25.92 -9.32 7.00
C GLY A 32 25.56 -8.14 6.10
N THR A 33 25.09 -8.37 4.86
CA THR A 33 24.68 -7.30 3.93
C THR A 33 23.26 -6.78 4.20
N ASN A 34 22.85 -6.70 5.47
CA ASN A 34 21.52 -6.21 5.83
C ASN A 34 21.37 -4.77 5.36
N ARG A 35 20.52 -4.54 4.35
CA ARG A 35 20.12 -3.19 3.91
C ARG A 35 19.46 -2.49 5.09
N GLU A 36 19.93 -1.29 5.42
CA GLU A 36 19.41 -0.47 6.52
C GLU A 36 17.89 -0.25 6.39
N SER A 37 17.23 -0.22 7.56
CA SER A 37 15.81 0.11 7.65
C SER A 37 15.54 1.54 7.15
N LYS A 38 14.36 1.74 6.56
CA LYS A 38 13.83 3.04 6.14
C LYS A 38 12.55 3.41 6.90
N ALA A 39 12.39 2.99 8.16
CA ALA A 39 11.25 3.38 8.97
C ALA A 39 11.10 4.91 9.01
N LYS A 40 9.94 5.42 8.61
CA LYS A 40 9.66 6.83 8.39
C LYS A 40 9.09 7.52 9.63
N SER A 41 8.60 6.75 10.62
CA SER A 41 8.01 7.28 11.85
C SER A 41 8.32 6.44 13.09
N THR A 42 8.00 6.97 14.27
CA THR A 42 8.08 6.25 15.55
C THR A 42 7.14 5.05 15.62
N VAL A 43 5.99 5.08 14.92
CA VAL A 43 5.06 3.93 14.84
C VAL A 43 5.71 2.81 14.03
N GLU A 44 6.27 3.14 12.87
CA GLU A 44 6.98 2.17 12.03
C GLU A 44 8.21 1.60 12.75
N GLN A 45 9.02 2.43 13.40
CA GLN A 45 10.19 1.99 14.18
C GLN A 45 9.80 1.00 15.29
N ARG A 46 8.69 1.23 15.99
CA ARG A 46 8.19 0.29 17.02
C ARG A 46 7.78 -1.05 16.42
N ILE A 47 7.11 -1.03 15.27
CA ILE A 47 6.71 -2.26 14.57
C ILE A 47 7.93 -3.03 14.10
N GLU A 48 8.95 -2.35 13.58
CA GLU A 48 10.18 -2.99 13.16
C GLU A 48 10.92 -3.68 14.30
N GLN A 49 11.05 -3.01 15.44
CA GLN A 49 11.66 -3.61 16.63
C GLN A 49 10.90 -4.85 17.10
N ASN A 50 9.57 -4.79 17.08
CA ASN A 50 8.73 -5.93 17.44
C ASN A 50 8.86 -7.09 16.44
N GLU A 51 8.85 -6.82 15.14
CA GLU A 51 8.91 -7.87 14.11
C GLU A 51 10.30 -8.54 14.06
N ASP A 52 11.38 -7.77 14.23
CA ASP A 52 12.75 -8.28 14.23
C ASP A 52 13.05 -9.20 15.42
N THR A 53 12.25 -9.12 16.50
CA THR A 53 12.41 -9.97 17.70
C THR A 53 11.53 -11.22 17.69
N LEU A 54 10.61 -11.37 16.73
CA LEU A 54 9.72 -12.53 16.66
C LEU A 54 10.47 -13.83 16.34
N SER A 55 10.25 -14.85 17.17
CA SER A 55 10.78 -16.18 16.90
C SER A 55 10.06 -16.84 15.71
N ARG A 56 10.67 -17.90 15.15
CA ARG A 56 10.03 -18.72 14.10
C ARG A 56 8.69 -19.31 14.56
N LEU A 57 8.58 -19.67 15.85
CA LEU A 57 7.34 -20.19 16.40
C LEU A 57 6.28 -19.09 16.50
N ASP A 58 6.64 -17.88 16.92
CA ASP A 58 5.69 -16.76 16.99
C ASP A 58 5.15 -16.36 15.61
N ARG A 59 6.01 -16.43 14.58
CA ARG A 59 5.62 -16.23 13.18
C ARG A 59 4.59 -17.28 12.72
N ILE A 60 4.72 -18.52 13.16
CA ILE A 60 3.76 -19.60 12.87
C ILE A 60 2.47 -19.40 13.68
N VAL A 61 2.57 -19.09 14.97
CA VAL A 61 1.40 -18.83 15.84
C VAL A 61 0.57 -17.66 15.32
N ARG A 62 1.21 -16.63 14.74
CA ARG A 62 0.52 -15.52 14.06
C ARG A 62 -0.44 -16.01 12.97
N LEU A 63 -0.13 -17.06 12.23
CA LEU A 63 -1.03 -17.58 11.19
C LEU A 63 -2.30 -18.19 11.79
N PHE A 64 -2.19 -18.86 12.95
CA PHE A 64 -3.35 -19.42 13.65
C PHE A 64 -4.17 -18.39 14.44
N THR A 65 -3.58 -17.23 14.74
CA THR A 65 -4.20 -16.12 15.49
C THR A 65 -4.33 -14.87 14.63
N PHE A 66 -4.42 -15.05 13.30
CA PHE A 66 -4.20 -13.98 12.34
C PHE A 66 -5.15 -12.80 12.53
N LYS A 67 -6.46 -13.06 12.70
CA LYS A 67 -7.47 -12.02 12.93
C LYS A 67 -7.16 -11.18 14.17
N ASP A 68 -6.86 -11.82 15.30
CA ASP A 68 -6.52 -11.12 16.55
C ASP A 68 -5.26 -10.25 16.38
N LYS A 69 -4.29 -10.74 15.60
CA LYS A 69 -3.06 -9.99 15.28
C LYS A 69 -3.34 -8.81 14.37
N VAL A 70 -4.25 -8.94 13.39
CA VAL A 70 -4.72 -7.81 12.57
C VAL A 70 -5.39 -6.78 13.46
N GLU A 71 -6.35 -7.16 14.30
CA GLU A 71 -7.04 -6.22 15.20
C GLU A 71 -6.07 -5.51 16.15
N THR A 72 -5.10 -6.22 16.70
CA THR A 72 -4.04 -5.64 17.54
C THR A 72 -3.21 -4.64 16.75
N ALA A 73 -2.78 -4.98 15.54
CA ALA A 73 -1.95 -4.12 14.70
C ALA A 73 -2.69 -2.86 14.23
N LEU A 74 -3.99 -2.96 13.95
CA LEU A 74 -4.85 -1.81 13.64
C LEU A 74 -4.94 -0.87 14.85
N ALA A 75 -5.25 -1.40 16.03
CA ALA A 75 -5.40 -0.61 17.26
C ALA A 75 -4.10 0.07 17.73
N GLN A 76 -2.94 -0.49 17.37
CA GLN A 76 -1.64 0.15 17.64
C GLN A 76 -1.31 1.30 16.69
N ARG A 77 -1.97 1.36 15.53
CA ARG A 77 -1.72 2.38 14.51
C ARG A 77 -2.62 3.58 14.63
N VAL A 78 -3.93 3.33 14.73
CA VAL A 78 -4.94 4.38 14.66
C VAL A 78 -5.88 4.24 15.86
N PRO A 79 -6.14 5.33 16.59
CA PRO A 79 -7.13 5.33 17.66
C PRO A 79 -8.51 4.90 17.16
N ARG A 80 -9.29 4.20 17.98
CA ARG A 80 -10.59 3.65 17.56
C ARG A 80 -11.57 4.73 17.15
N GLU A 81 -11.49 5.89 17.77
CA GLU A 81 -12.27 7.09 17.51
C GLU A 81 -11.96 7.72 16.15
N HIS A 82 -10.77 7.48 15.60
CA HIS A 82 -10.34 8.00 14.30
C HIS A 82 -10.58 6.98 13.17
N TRP A 83 -11.19 5.83 13.48
CA TRP A 83 -11.55 4.84 12.48
C TRP A 83 -12.74 5.30 11.62
N VAL A 84 -12.52 5.41 10.32
CA VAL A 84 -13.53 5.79 9.33
C VAL A 84 -14.16 4.54 8.74
N LYS A 85 -15.48 4.44 8.85
CA LYS A 85 -16.24 3.34 8.25
C LYS A 85 -16.18 3.40 6.72
N ALA A 86 -16.27 2.25 6.08
CA ALA A 86 -16.17 2.10 4.63
C ALA A 86 -17.16 2.98 3.83
N ASP A 87 -18.37 3.17 4.35
CA ASP A 87 -19.44 3.99 3.75
C ASP A 87 -19.23 5.50 3.94
N THR A 88 -18.42 5.90 4.93
CA THR A 88 -18.03 7.30 5.16
C THR A 88 -16.82 7.71 4.31
N ILE A 89 -15.99 6.75 3.91
CA ILE A 89 -14.85 7.01 3.02
C ILE A 89 -15.38 7.36 1.63
N PRO A 90 -14.99 8.52 1.04
CA PRO A 90 -15.42 8.88 -0.30
C PRO A 90 -15.02 7.84 -1.33
N GLU A 91 -15.93 7.55 -2.26
CA GLU A 91 -15.65 6.63 -3.37
C GLU A 91 -14.47 7.12 -4.22
N ASN A 92 -14.32 8.44 -4.36
CA ASN A 92 -13.16 9.03 -5.02
C ASN A 92 -11.82 8.72 -4.33
N ALA A 93 -11.79 8.58 -3.00
CA ALA A 93 -10.57 8.19 -2.28
C ALA A 93 -10.20 6.73 -2.55
N LYS A 94 -11.20 5.84 -2.54
CA LYS A 94 -11.04 4.42 -2.89
C LYS A 94 -10.55 4.27 -4.33
N ASN A 95 -11.23 4.93 -5.27
CA ASN A 95 -10.91 4.89 -6.69
C ASN A 95 -9.55 5.50 -7.00
N ALA A 96 -9.19 6.64 -6.40
CA ALA A 96 -7.88 7.25 -6.57
C ALA A 96 -6.76 6.31 -6.12
N LEU A 97 -6.91 5.67 -4.95
CA LEU A 97 -5.93 4.72 -4.45
C LEU A 97 -5.82 3.48 -5.35
N ILE A 98 -6.95 2.87 -5.74
CA ILE A 98 -6.97 1.73 -6.66
C ILE A 98 -6.30 2.11 -7.99
N ALA A 99 -6.62 3.28 -8.53
CA ALA A 99 -6.13 3.71 -9.83
C ALA A 99 -4.60 3.80 -9.88
N ILE A 100 -3.97 4.29 -8.81
CA ILE A 100 -2.52 4.50 -8.78
C ILE A 100 -1.73 3.32 -8.21
N GLU A 101 -2.26 2.62 -7.21
CA GLU A 101 -1.53 1.54 -6.52
C GLU A 101 -1.84 0.15 -7.10
N ASP A 102 -3.09 -0.12 -7.52
CA ASP A 102 -3.52 -1.49 -7.85
C ASP A 102 -4.73 -1.53 -8.80
N LYS A 103 -4.51 -1.19 -10.07
CA LYS A 103 -5.55 -1.03 -11.11
C LYS A 103 -6.53 -2.20 -11.28
N ARG A 104 -6.13 -3.40 -10.86
CA ARG A 104 -6.93 -4.62 -11.00
C ARG A 104 -7.37 -5.16 -9.65
N TYR A 105 -7.41 -4.31 -8.62
CA TYR A 105 -7.63 -4.69 -7.22
C TYR A 105 -8.75 -5.71 -7.03
N TYR A 106 -9.89 -5.52 -7.68
CA TYR A 106 -11.05 -6.41 -7.60
C TYR A 106 -10.98 -7.67 -8.47
N ASN A 107 -9.98 -7.79 -9.35
CA ASN A 107 -9.83 -8.85 -10.35
C ASN A 107 -8.66 -9.81 -10.07
N HIS A 108 -7.93 -9.66 -8.97
CA HIS A 108 -6.93 -10.63 -8.52
C HIS A 108 -7.07 -10.93 -7.02
N GLY A 109 -6.44 -12.01 -6.56
CA GLY A 109 -6.31 -12.31 -5.13
C GLY A 109 -5.16 -11.55 -4.48
N ALA A 110 -4.56 -12.11 -3.42
CA ALA A 110 -3.46 -11.47 -2.68
C ALA A 110 -2.28 -10.99 -3.54
N ILE A 111 -2.01 -11.64 -4.68
CA ILE A 111 -0.92 -11.30 -5.60
C ILE A 111 -1.47 -11.12 -7.01
N ASP A 112 -1.11 -10.02 -7.66
CA ASP A 112 -1.39 -9.80 -9.07
C ASP A 112 -0.24 -10.27 -9.97
N ILE A 113 -0.28 -11.52 -10.43
CA ILE A 113 0.73 -12.07 -11.35
C ILE A 113 0.78 -11.28 -12.67
N PHE A 114 -0.37 -10.93 -13.23
CA PHE A 114 -0.42 -10.17 -14.47
C PHE A 114 0.05 -8.72 -14.26
N GLY A 115 -0.24 -8.15 -13.10
CA GLY A 115 0.22 -6.83 -12.71
C GLY A 115 1.72 -6.77 -12.52
N ILE A 116 2.33 -7.81 -11.94
CA ILE A 116 3.79 -7.95 -11.87
C ILE A 116 4.40 -8.00 -13.27
N ILE A 117 3.86 -8.83 -14.17
CA ILE A 117 4.37 -8.97 -15.54
C ILE A 117 4.22 -7.65 -16.32
N ARG A 118 3.06 -7.00 -16.21
CA ARG A 118 2.80 -5.69 -16.82
C ARG A 118 3.75 -4.62 -16.30
N ALA A 119 3.86 -4.48 -14.97
CA ALA A 119 4.75 -3.49 -14.36
C ALA A 119 6.21 -3.73 -14.77
N PHE A 120 6.66 -4.99 -14.83
CA PHE A 120 7.99 -5.33 -15.32
C PHE A 120 8.20 -4.89 -16.78
N TYR A 121 7.25 -5.19 -17.68
CA TYR A 121 7.32 -4.77 -19.07
C TYR A 121 7.31 -3.24 -19.21
N THR A 122 6.35 -2.56 -18.59
CA THR A 122 6.20 -1.09 -18.63
C THR A 122 7.46 -0.40 -18.13
N ASN A 123 7.98 -0.80 -16.97
CA ASN A 123 9.18 -0.19 -16.37
C ASN A 123 10.45 -0.46 -17.19
N THR A 124 10.52 -1.61 -17.89
CA THR A 124 11.65 -1.92 -18.79
C THR A 124 11.62 -1.05 -20.03
N VAL A 125 10.44 -0.79 -20.58
CA VAL A 125 10.26 0.04 -21.79
C VAL A 125 10.45 1.53 -21.47
N SER A 126 9.97 2.01 -20.32
CA SER A 126 10.12 3.41 -19.92
C SER A 126 11.53 3.75 -19.43
N GLY A 127 12.33 2.76 -19.03
CA GLY A 127 13.66 2.97 -18.43
C GLY A 127 13.62 3.52 -17.00
N GLU A 128 12.42 3.67 -16.41
CA GLU A 128 12.20 4.14 -15.04
C GLU A 128 11.04 3.39 -14.37
N THR A 129 10.93 3.46 -13.05
CA THR A 129 9.82 2.80 -12.32
C THR A 129 8.55 3.65 -12.41
N VAL A 130 7.64 3.28 -13.31
CA VAL A 130 6.37 3.96 -13.56
C VAL A 130 5.22 3.26 -12.82
N GLU A 131 5.21 1.93 -12.81
CA GLU A 131 4.17 1.12 -12.15
C GLU A 131 4.74 0.26 -11.01
N GLY A 132 3.97 0.18 -9.92
CA GLY A 132 4.21 -0.74 -8.82
C GLY A 132 3.74 -2.17 -9.16
N GLY A 133 4.51 -3.17 -8.71
CA GLY A 133 4.13 -4.58 -8.86
C GLY A 133 3.52 -5.22 -7.60
N SER A 134 3.25 -4.44 -6.54
CA SER A 134 2.68 -4.96 -5.29
C SER A 134 1.22 -4.55 -5.14
N THR A 135 0.38 -5.47 -4.65
CA THR A 135 -1.06 -5.23 -4.44
C THR A 135 -1.33 -4.37 -3.22
N ILE A 136 -2.51 -3.75 -3.13
CA ILE A 136 -2.94 -3.03 -1.92
C ILE A 136 -2.90 -3.97 -0.69
N THR A 137 -3.31 -5.23 -0.83
CA THR A 137 -3.28 -6.23 0.25
C THR A 137 -1.86 -6.50 0.75
N GLN A 138 -0.92 -6.65 -0.19
CA GLN A 138 0.50 -6.79 0.10
C GLN A 138 1.06 -5.58 0.85
N GLN A 139 0.69 -4.38 0.39
CA GLN A 139 1.11 -3.15 1.04
C GLN A 139 0.50 -2.99 2.44
N LEU A 140 -0.78 -3.34 2.64
CA LEU A 140 -1.43 -3.33 3.95
C LEU A 140 -0.69 -4.25 4.92
N VAL A 141 -0.44 -5.50 4.53
CA VAL A 141 0.29 -6.47 5.34
C VAL A 141 1.69 -5.99 5.69
N LYS A 142 2.41 -5.45 4.70
CA LYS A 142 3.73 -4.86 4.91
C LYS A 142 3.67 -3.78 5.97
N ASN A 143 2.69 -2.89 5.89
CA ASN A 143 2.50 -1.84 6.87
C ASN A 143 2.18 -2.50 8.24
N LEU A 144 1.13 -3.32 8.34
CA LEU A 144 0.67 -3.91 9.60
C LEU A 144 1.73 -4.69 10.38
N PHE A 145 2.51 -5.50 9.68
CA PHE A 145 3.28 -6.55 10.34
C PHE A 145 4.77 -6.55 10.04
N LEU A 146 5.23 -6.01 8.91
CA LEU A 146 6.58 -6.32 8.43
C LEU A 146 7.52 -5.14 8.60
N SER A 147 8.78 -5.44 8.93
CA SER A 147 9.80 -4.41 9.00
C SER A 147 10.17 -3.88 7.61
N SER A 148 10.64 -2.63 7.51
CA SER A 148 11.00 -2.03 6.21
C SER A 148 12.24 -2.65 5.57
N LYS A 149 12.98 -3.52 6.31
CA LYS A 149 14.18 -4.22 5.83
C LYS A 149 13.88 -5.03 4.57
N ARG A 150 14.59 -4.73 3.48
CA ARG A 150 14.39 -5.37 2.17
C ARG A 150 15.15 -6.71 2.09
N ILE A 151 14.63 -7.72 2.78
CA ILE A 151 15.06 -9.11 2.68
C ILE A 151 13.98 -9.86 1.87
N VAL A 152 14.32 -10.64 0.86
CA VAL A 152 13.42 -11.48 0.06
C VAL A 152 12.65 -12.49 0.92
N THR A 153 13.21 -12.98 2.02
CA THR A 153 12.43 -13.78 2.99
C THR A 153 11.17 -13.03 3.46
N ARG A 154 11.28 -11.71 3.67
CA ARG A 154 10.13 -10.83 3.98
C ARG A 154 9.13 -10.78 2.83
N LYS A 155 9.55 -10.80 1.57
CA LYS A 155 8.61 -10.75 0.43
C LYS A 155 7.79 -12.03 0.30
N VAL A 156 8.34 -13.17 0.71
CA VAL A 156 7.59 -14.43 0.82
C VAL A 156 6.59 -14.36 1.97
N GLU A 157 7.01 -13.84 3.13
CA GLU A 157 6.09 -13.65 4.26
C GLU A 157 4.96 -12.67 3.93
N GLU A 158 5.25 -11.58 3.22
CA GLU A 158 4.25 -10.63 2.71
C GLU A 158 3.22 -11.32 1.82
N ALA A 159 3.66 -12.20 0.92
CA ALA A 159 2.77 -12.98 0.08
C ALA A 159 1.88 -13.96 0.88
N ILE A 160 2.43 -14.64 1.89
CA ILE A 160 1.68 -15.57 2.75
C ILE A 160 0.63 -14.80 3.56
N LEU A 161 1.04 -13.74 4.25
CA LEU A 161 0.15 -12.94 5.09
C LEU A 161 -0.88 -12.18 4.24
N ALA A 162 -0.54 -11.78 3.01
CA ALA A 162 -1.53 -11.22 2.07
C ALA A 162 -2.55 -12.28 1.66
N GLY A 163 -2.13 -13.54 1.50
CA GLY A 163 -3.03 -14.67 1.30
C GLY A 163 -4.01 -14.86 2.46
N GLU A 164 -3.51 -14.84 3.70
CA GLU A 164 -4.36 -14.90 4.90
C GLU A 164 -5.30 -13.69 5.01
N MET A 165 -4.82 -12.49 4.67
CA MET A 165 -5.65 -11.29 4.65
C MET A 165 -6.85 -11.44 3.70
N GLU A 166 -6.63 -11.91 2.48
CA GLU A 166 -7.71 -12.14 1.51
C GLU A 166 -8.56 -13.38 1.80
N HIS A 167 -8.09 -14.27 2.68
CA HIS A 167 -8.87 -15.39 3.18
C HIS A 167 -9.91 -14.94 4.21
N TYR A 168 -9.52 -14.05 5.14
CA TYR A 168 -10.37 -13.63 6.25
C TYR A 168 -11.18 -12.36 6.00
N TYR A 169 -10.72 -11.50 5.09
CA TYR A 169 -11.31 -10.18 4.85
C TYR A 169 -11.65 -10.00 3.37
N SER A 170 -12.79 -9.36 3.12
CA SER A 170 -13.21 -8.94 1.79
C SER A 170 -12.32 -7.81 1.25
N LYS A 171 -12.34 -7.61 -0.07
CA LYS A 171 -11.66 -6.48 -0.73
C LYS A 171 -12.06 -5.13 -0.13
N GLU A 172 -13.34 -4.96 0.20
CA GLU A 172 -13.81 -3.70 0.79
C GLU A 172 -13.24 -3.47 2.20
N GLU A 173 -13.18 -4.52 3.03
CA GLU A 173 -12.58 -4.45 4.37
C GLU A 173 -11.08 -4.16 4.27
N ILE A 174 -10.36 -4.80 3.35
CA ILE A 174 -8.93 -4.58 3.14
C ILE A 174 -8.65 -3.15 2.69
N LEU A 175 -9.43 -2.64 1.73
CA LEU A 175 -9.29 -1.27 1.26
C LEU A 175 -9.57 -0.25 2.37
N THR A 176 -10.61 -0.51 3.16
CA THR A 176 -10.96 0.30 4.34
C THR A 176 -9.84 0.28 5.37
N MET A 177 -9.28 -0.89 5.68
CA MET A 177 -8.14 -1.04 6.59
C MET A 177 -6.92 -0.28 6.07
N TYR A 178 -6.63 -0.35 4.77
CA TYR A 178 -5.53 0.37 4.16
C TYR A 178 -5.69 1.89 4.31
N LEU A 179 -6.82 2.44 3.87
CA LEU A 179 -7.06 3.89 3.90
C LEU A 179 -7.06 4.43 5.33
N ASN A 180 -7.46 3.62 6.31
CA ASN A 180 -7.41 3.98 7.72
C ASN A 180 -6.03 3.84 8.36
N THR A 181 -5.04 3.20 7.74
CA THR A 181 -3.77 2.91 8.44
C THR A 181 -2.51 3.34 7.71
N VAL A 182 -2.63 3.66 6.43
CA VAL A 182 -1.50 4.13 5.63
C VAL A 182 -0.98 5.47 6.15
N TYR A 183 0.34 5.64 6.07
CA TYR A 183 1.02 6.87 6.48
C TYR A 183 1.00 7.90 5.34
N TYR A 184 0.44 9.07 5.59
CA TYR A 184 0.31 10.16 4.61
C TYR A 184 1.37 11.27 4.78
N GLY A 185 2.32 11.15 5.71
CA GLY A 185 3.22 12.26 6.11
C GLY A 185 2.74 12.93 7.40
N HIS A 186 3.56 13.79 8.02
CA HIS A 186 3.17 14.62 9.18
C HIS A 186 2.54 13.89 10.37
N ASN A 187 2.97 12.65 10.64
CA ASN A 187 2.32 11.75 11.61
C ASN A 187 0.82 11.46 11.35
N TYR A 188 0.31 11.79 10.16
CA TYR A 188 -1.04 11.45 9.76
C TYR A 188 -1.13 9.97 9.34
N TYR A 189 -1.60 9.15 10.28
CA TYR A 189 -1.93 7.76 10.05
C TYR A 189 -3.42 7.63 9.75
N GLY A 190 -3.74 7.21 8.53
CA GLY A 190 -5.11 7.04 8.09
C GLY A 190 -5.77 8.30 7.56
N ILE A 191 -6.84 8.09 6.79
CA ILE A 191 -7.55 9.13 6.07
C ILE A 191 -8.22 10.16 7.00
N TYR A 192 -8.55 9.78 8.24
CA TYR A 192 -9.08 10.70 9.25
C TYR A 192 -8.05 11.78 9.59
N GLU A 193 -6.85 11.39 10.02
CA GLU A 193 -5.81 12.34 10.40
C GLU A 193 -5.39 13.18 9.20
N ALA A 194 -5.24 12.55 8.03
CA ALA A 194 -4.82 13.26 6.82
C ALA A 194 -5.86 14.28 6.34
N SER A 195 -7.16 13.99 6.42
CA SER A 195 -8.21 14.93 5.99
C SER A 195 -8.29 16.15 6.89
N HIS A 196 -8.17 15.95 8.21
CA HIS A 196 -8.18 17.05 9.18
C HIS A 196 -6.87 17.82 9.15
N GLY A 197 -5.74 17.12 9.10
CA GLY A 197 -4.41 17.69 9.13
C GLY A 197 -4.05 18.49 7.88
N TYR A 198 -4.31 17.98 6.68
CA TYR A 198 -3.99 18.73 5.46
C TYR A 198 -5.04 19.77 5.09
N PHE A 199 -6.34 19.50 5.33
CA PHE A 199 -7.42 20.30 4.72
C PHE A 199 -8.45 20.83 5.72
N GLY A 200 -8.37 20.47 7.00
CA GLY A 200 -9.35 20.88 8.01
C GLY A 200 -10.77 20.35 7.77
N VAL A 201 -10.94 19.23 7.05
CA VAL A 201 -12.26 18.66 6.74
C VAL A 201 -12.41 17.20 7.22
N SER A 202 -13.66 16.79 7.43
CA SER A 202 -13.96 15.38 7.67
C SER A 202 -13.72 14.54 6.39
N PRO A 203 -13.39 13.24 6.52
CA PRO A 203 -13.11 12.38 5.37
C PRO A 203 -14.20 12.40 4.30
N SER A 204 -15.48 12.39 4.70
CA SER A 204 -16.63 12.42 3.79
C SER A 204 -16.76 13.71 2.97
N ARG A 205 -16.01 14.75 3.32
CA ARG A 205 -16.02 16.06 2.66
C ARG A 205 -14.84 16.29 1.72
N LEU A 206 -13.94 15.31 1.58
CA LEU A 206 -12.80 15.42 0.67
C LEU A 206 -13.29 15.59 -0.77
N THR A 207 -12.72 16.57 -1.47
CA THR A 207 -12.95 16.76 -2.91
C THR A 207 -12.20 15.71 -3.72
N LEU A 208 -12.52 15.57 -5.01
CA LEU A 208 -11.76 14.71 -5.92
C LEU A 208 -10.27 15.07 -5.94
N GLY A 209 -9.94 16.37 -5.98
CA GLY A 209 -8.56 16.84 -5.96
C GLY A 209 -7.83 16.44 -4.67
N GLN A 210 -8.47 16.60 -3.52
CA GLN A 210 -7.91 16.21 -2.22
C GLN A 210 -7.75 14.69 -2.11
N CYS A 211 -8.72 13.90 -2.56
CA CYS A 211 -8.63 12.44 -2.63
C CYS A 211 -7.44 11.99 -3.50
N ALA A 212 -7.26 12.60 -4.68
CA ALA A 212 -6.15 12.30 -5.57
C ALA A 212 -4.79 12.70 -4.96
N LEU A 213 -4.72 13.80 -4.21
CA LEU A 213 -3.51 14.20 -3.50
C LEU A 213 -3.20 13.17 -2.41
N LEU A 214 -4.16 12.79 -1.58
CA LEU A 214 -3.94 11.79 -0.53
C LEU A 214 -3.49 10.44 -1.12
N ALA A 215 -4.04 10.00 -2.24
CA ALA A 215 -3.60 8.78 -2.91
C ALA A 215 -2.16 8.88 -3.48
N ALA A 216 -1.64 10.08 -3.73
CA ALA A 216 -0.29 10.30 -4.22
C ALA A 216 0.79 10.13 -3.11
N LEU A 217 0.45 10.39 -1.86
CA LEU A 217 1.42 10.49 -0.75
C LEU A 217 2.04 9.15 -0.29
N PRO A 218 1.30 8.04 -0.12
CA PRO A 218 1.81 6.80 0.49
C PRO A 218 3.12 6.25 -0.10
N ASN A 219 3.32 6.44 -1.40
CA ASN A 219 4.50 5.95 -2.10
C ASN A 219 5.78 6.58 -1.55
N ALA A 220 5.76 7.90 -1.33
CA ALA A 220 6.91 8.69 -0.92
C ALA A 220 6.50 9.92 -0.08
N PRO A 221 5.90 9.73 1.12
CA PRO A 221 5.26 10.80 1.87
C PRO A 221 6.20 11.96 2.22
N ASN A 222 7.46 11.68 2.57
CA ASN A 222 8.44 12.73 2.88
C ASN A 222 8.96 13.46 1.63
N TYR A 223 8.90 12.84 0.44
CA TYR A 223 9.38 13.45 -0.80
C TYR A 223 8.27 14.21 -1.54
N LEU A 224 7.04 13.74 -1.36
CA LEU A 224 5.81 14.30 -1.93
C LEU A 224 5.03 15.12 -0.90
N ASP A 225 5.72 15.57 0.14
CA ASP A 225 5.15 16.40 1.18
C ASP A 225 4.61 17.70 0.55
N PRO A 226 3.29 17.97 0.65
CA PRO A 226 2.72 19.14 -0.01
C PRO A 226 3.15 20.48 0.62
N TYR A 227 3.70 20.48 1.84
CA TYR A 227 4.22 21.68 2.49
C TYR A 227 5.65 22.01 2.05
N GLU A 228 6.48 20.98 1.85
CA GLU A 228 7.90 21.13 1.46
C GLU A 228 8.12 21.04 -0.06
N ASN A 229 7.32 20.25 -0.76
CA ASN A 229 7.44 19.97 -2.19
C ASN A 229 6.08 19.92 -2.89
N TYR A 230 5.38 21.06 -2.85
CA TYR A 230 4.07 21.22 -3.46
C TYR A 230 4.04 20.83 -4.95
N GLU A 231 5.05 21.26 -5.73
CA GLU A 231 5.14 20.94 -7.16
C GLU A 231 5.25 19.41 -7.40
N GLY A 232 6.07 18.71 -6.62
CA GLY A 232 6.18 17.25 -6.70
C GLY A 232 4.87 16.55 -6.29
N ALA A 233 4.22 17.04 -5.24
CA ALA A 233 2.93 16.53 -4.77
C ALA A 233 1.84 16.72 -5.85
N LYS A 234 1.77 17.90 -6.47
CA LYS A 234 0.86 18.22 -7.58
C LYS A 234 1.14 17.40 -8.83
N ALA A 235 2.40 17.20 -9.20
CA ALA A 235 2.76 16.35 -10.33
C ALA A 235 2.29 14.91 -10.12
N ARG A 236 2.44 14.37 -8.89
CA ARG A 236 1.95 13.03 -8.57
C ARG A 236 0.42 12.98 -8.47
N GLN A 237 -0.24 14.01 -7.93
CA GLN A 237 -1.70 14.16 -7.94
C GLN A 237 -2.24 14.11 -9.37
N LYS A 238 -1.61 14.83 -10.30
CA LYS A 238 -1.99 14.82 -11.72
C LYS A 238 -1.92 13.41 -12.30
N LEU A 239 -0.85 12.67 -12.00
CA LEU A 239 -0.73 11.28 -12.44
C LEU A 239 -1.86 10.41 -11.88
N VAL A 240 -2.26 10.58 -10.60
CA VAL A 240 -3.40 9.85 -10.03
C VAL A 240 -4.68 10.15 -10.82
N LEU A 241 -4.97 11.43 -11.08
CA LEU A 241 -6.14 11.84 -11.85
C LEU A 241 -6.12 11.29 -13.29
N GLU A 242 -4.97 11.31 -13.95
CA GLU A 242 -4.79 10.69 -15.27
C GLU A 242 -5.06 9.18 -15.22
N GLN A 243 -4.57 8.47 -14.20
CA GLN A 243 -4.84 7.05 -14.03
C GLN A 243 -6.32 6.76 -13.77
N MET A 244 -7.04 7.64 -13.06
CA MET A 244 -8.48 7.52 -12.85
C MET A 244 -9.26 7.73 -14.16
N VAL A 245 -8.84 8.66 -15.01
CA VAL A 245 -9.42 8.87 -16.35
C VAL A 245 -9.18 7.65 -17.23
N ASP A 246 -7.95 7.14 -17.29
CA ASP A 246 -7.58 6.00 -18.12
C ASP A 246 -8.36 4.72 -17.74
N GLN A 247 -8.77 4.62 -16.48
CA GLN A 247 -9.57 3.50 -15.95
C GLN A 247 -11.08 3.76 -15.99
N GLY A 248 -11.52 4.91 -16.53
CA GLY A 248 -12.94 5.25 -16.69
C GLY A 248 -13.66 5.55 -15.38
N MET A 249 -12.92 5.89 -14.31
CA MET A 249 -13.49 6.23 -13.00
C MET A 249 -14.02 7.67 -12.96
N ILE A 250 -13.42 8.56 -13.74
CA ILE A 250 -13.80 9.97 -13.92
C ILE A 250 -13.61 10.39 -15.39
N THR A 251 -14.23 11.49 -15.78
CA THR A 251 -14.03 12.12 -17.08
C THR A 251 -12.77 12.99 -17.09
N ARG A 252 -12.21 13.26 -18.28
CA ARG A 252 -11.09 14.21 -18.43
C ARG A 252 -11.43 15.60 -17.87
N ALA A 253 -12.66 16.08 -18.08
CA ALA A 253 -13.10 17.38 -17.58
C ALA A 253 -13.13 17.44 -16.03
N GLU A 254 -13.58 16.37 -15.37
CA GLU A 254 -13.53 16.28 -13.90
C GLU A 254 -12.08 16.25 -13.38
N ALA A 255 -11.20 15.53 -14.06
CA ALA A 255 -9.77 15.49 -13.71
C ALA A 255 -9.10 16.86 -13.86
N ASP A 256 -9.32 17.55 -14.98
CA ASP A 256 -8.76 18.87 -15.24
C ASP A 256 -9.26 19.89 -14.19
N TYR A 257 -10.57 19.88 -13.92
CA TYR A 257 -11.17 20.70 -12.87
C TYR A 257 -10.59 20.41 -11.49
N ALA A 258 -10.51 19.14 -11.08
CA ALA A 258 -9.96 18.73 -9.80
C ALA A 258 -8.47 19.06 -9.64
N TYR A 259 -7.73 19.10 -10.74
CA TYR A 259 -6.32 19.50 -10.75
C TYR A 259 -6.14 21.02 -10.60
N GLU A 260 -7.00 21.83 -11.20
CA GLU A 260 -6.94 23.29 -11.12
C GLU A 260 -7.49 23.86 -9.81
N GLN A 261 -8.34 23.10 -9.11
CA GLN A 261 -8.89 23.51 -7.83
C GLN A 261 -7.80 23.76 -6.78
N ASP A 262 -7.98 24.84 -6.03
CA ASP A 262 -7.28 25.05 -4.78
C ASP A 262 -7.62 23.90 -3.82
N LEU A 263 -6.58 23.26 -3.29
CA LEU A 263 -6.70 22.13 -2.38
C LEU A 263 -7.10 22.57 -0.97
N GLY A 264 -6.97 23.87 -0.65
CA GLY A 264 -7.29 24.41 0.67
C GLY A 264 -6.38 23.81 1.74
N LEU A 265 -5.07 23.70 1.45
CA LEU A 265 -4.10 23.27 2.45
C LEU A 265 -4.10 24.25 3.61
N ILE A 266 -4.26 23.75 4.84
CA ILE A 266 -4.15 24.59 6.04
C ILE A 266 -2.67 24.87 6.34
N GLU A 267 -2.37 26.02 6.96
CA GLU A 267 -1.00 26.35 7.37
C GLU A 267 -0.45 25.28 8.34
N GLU A 268 0.85 24.95 8.18
CA GLU A 268 1.55 24.04 9.09
C GLU A 268 1.77 24.74 10.44
N GLU A 269 1.33 24.11 11.55
CA GLU A 269 1.52 24.61 12.93
C GLU A 269 2.94 24.38 13.47
#